data_AF-A0A1V6PNQ5-F1
#
_entry.id   AF-A0A1V6PNQ5-F1
#
_cell.length_a   1.000
_cell.length_b   1.000
_cell.length_c   1.000
_cell.angle_alpha   90.00
_cell.angle_beta   90.00
_cell.angle_gamma   90.00
#
_symmetry.space_group_name_H-M   'P 1'
#
loop_
_entity.id
_entity.type
_entity.pdbx_description
1 polymer ?
#
loop_
_entity_poly.entity_id
_entity_poly.type
_entity_poly.pdbx_seq_one_letter_code
_entity_poly.pdbx_strand_id
1 'polypeptide(L)'
;MVSTTETPEPTPLDRAINTASENTLRAVLRSIGAKHEGSRKEAENQLFVKIAKNAEVKGDSETSDEEFVPRYAFCKACEKEFDITTNTEKSCRYHPSPAEPTGEELWEDNYGEFEVDLPEYH
;
A
#
# COMPACT_ATOMS: atom_id res chain seq x y z
N MET A 1 -5.18 29.39 -29.42
CA MET A 1 -6.36 28.51 -29.44
C MET A 1 -6.49 27.93 -28.05
N VAL A 2 -7.52 28.32 -27.30
CA VAL A 2 -7.77 27.79 -25.95
C VAL A 2 -8.35 26.40 -26.12
N SER A 3 -7.57 25.38 -25.76
CA SER A 3 -8.06 24.00 -25.66
C SER A 3 -8.86 23.89 -24.37
N THR A 4 -10.17 24.06 -24.48
CA THR A 4 -11.13 23.76 -23.41
C THR A 4 -11.11 22.25 -23.20
N THR A 5 -10.51 21.77 -22.11
CA THR A 5 -10.67 20.37 -21.69
C THR A 5 -12.02 20.25 -20.98
N GLU A 6 -13.09 20.11 -21.77
CA GLU A 6 -14.40 19.74 -21.26
C GLU A 6 -14.29 18.35 -20.64
N THR A 7 -14.40 18.28 -19.31
CA THR A 7 -14.51 17.01 -18.58
C THR A 7 -15.93 16.50 -18.83
N PRO A 8 -16.13 15.27 -19.32
CA PRO A 8 -17.46 14.76 -19.60
C PRO A 8 -18.28 14.71 -18.31
N GLU A 9 -19.52 15.18 -18.39
CA GLU A 9 -20.47 15.17 -17.27
C GLU A 9 -20.59 13.75 -16.68
N PRO A 10 -20.53 13.58 -15.35
CA PRO A 10 -20.58 12.28 -14.72
C PRO A 10 -21.92 11.61 -15.00
N THR A 11 -21.86 10.38 -15.52
CA THR A 11 -23.05 9.60 -15.84
C THR A 11 -23.86 9.31 -14.56
N PRO A 12 -25.15 8.98 -14.67
CA PRO A 12 -25.93 8.54 -13.52
C PRO A 12 -25.30 7.37 -12.77
N LEU A 13 -24.60 6.49 -13.49
CA LEU A 13 -23.87 5.37 -12.89
C LEU A 13 -22.66 5.85 -12.08
N ASP A 14 -21.88 6.81 -12.59
CA ASP A 14 -20.73 7.37 -11.87
C ASP A 14 -21.16 8.00 -10.53
N ARG A 15 -22.29 8.72 -10.54
CA ARG A 15 -22.87 9.30 -9.32
C ARG A 15 -23.30 8.22 -8.32
N ALA A 16 -23.91 7.15 -8.80
CA ALA A 16 -24.33 6.03 -7.96
C ALA A 16 -23.13 5.31 -7.33
N ILE A 17 -22.06 5.07 -8.10
CA ILE A 17 -20.83 4.43 -7.61
C ILE A 17 -20.19 5.28 -6.51
N ASN A 18 -20.04 6.59 -6.73
CA ASN A 18 -19.37 7.49 -5.79
C ASN A 18 -20.15 7.73 -4.48
N THR A 19 -21.46 7.47 -4.48
CA THR A 19 -22.33 7.67 -3.30
C THR A 19 -22.60 6.36 -2.55
N ALA A 20 -22.46 5.21 -3.21
CA ALA A 20 -22.74 3.91 -2.62
C ALA A 20 -21.73 3.53 -1.53
N SER A 21 -22.20 2.81 -0.52
CA SER A 21 -21.30 2.23 0.49
C SER A 21 -20.43 1.13 -0.11
N GLU A 22 -19.25 0.91 0.48
CA GLU A 22 -18.32 -0.16 0.10
C GLU A 22 -19.00 -1.55 0.10
N ASN A 23 -19.87 -1.80 1.08
CA ASN A 23 -20.64 -3.04 1.17
C ASN A 23 -21.62 -3.19 0.01
N THR A 24 -22.28 -2.10 -0.39
CA THR A 24 -23.18 -2.08 -1.54
C THR A 24 -22.41 -2.35 -2.84
N LEU A 25 -21.26 -1.69 -3.03
CA LEU A 25 -20.40 -1.90 -4.20
C LEU A 25 -19.92 -3.35 -4.30
N ARG A 26 -19.48 -3.95 -3.19
CA ARG A 26 -19.09 -5.37 -3.14
C ARG A 26 -20.25 -6.30 -3.50
N ALA A 27 -21.45 -6.04 -2.98
CA ALA A 27 -22.62 -6.85 -3.28
C ALA A 27 -22.99 -6.79 -4.77
N VAL A 28 -22.95 -5.59 -5.36
CA VAL A 28 -23.21 -5.39 -6.79
C VAL A 28 -22.16 -6.10 -7.64
N LEU A 29 -20.87 -5.93 -7.33
CA LEU A 29 -19.78 -6.60 -8.08
C LEU A 29 -19.91 -8.12 -8.01
N ARG A 30 -20.19 -8.69 -6.83
CA ARG A 30 -20.45 -10.13 -6.67
C ARG A 30 -21.65 -10.58 -7.51
N SER A 31 -22.73 -9.80 -7.51
CA SER A 31 -23.90 -10.12 -8.33
C SER A 31 -23.61 -10.06 -9.83
N ILE A 32 -22.79 -9.12 -10.30
CA ILE A 32 -22.41 -9.01 -11.71
C ILE A 32 -21.53 -10.19 -12.12
N GLY A 33 -20.52 -10.53 -11.31
CA GLY A 33 -19.64 -11.67 -11.56
C GLY A 33 -20.37 -13.02 -11.52
N ALA A 34 -21.45 -13.14 -10.73
CA ALA A 34 -22.29 -14.34 -10.72
C ALA A 34 -23.14 -14.49 -12.00
N LYS A 35 -23.48 -13.39 -12.66
CA LYS A 35 -24.35 -13.37 -13.86
C LYS A 35 -23.54 -13.43 -15.17
N HIS A 36 -22.37 -12.84 -15.19
CA HIS A 36 -21.57 -12.67 -16.40
C HIS A 36 -20.14 -13.17 -16.20
N GLU A 37 -19.77 -14.24 -16.90
CA GLU A 37 -18.43 -14.82 -16.83
C GLU A 37 -17.35 -13.84 -17.29
N GLY A 38 -17.64 -13.03 -18.32
CA GLY A 38 -16.71 -12.00 -18.81
C GLY A 38 -16.35 -10.99 -17.72
N SER A 39 -17.35 -10.49 -16.99
CA SER A 39 -17.14 -9.58 -15.86
C SER A 39 -16.42 -10.25 -14.69
N ARG A 40 -16.64 -11.55 -14.48
CA ARG A 40 -15.93 -12.32 -13.45
C ARG A 40 -14.44 -12.42 -13.78
N LYS A 41 -14.07 -12.82 -15.00
CA LYS A 41 -12.66 -12.92 -15.42
C LYS A 41 -11.95 -11.58 -15.37
N GLU A 42 -12.65 -10.51 -15.77
CA GLU A 42 -12.10 -9.16 -15.68
C GLU A 42 -11.86 -8.75 -14.22
N ALA A 43 -12.84 -8.99 -13.33
CA ALA A 43 -12.68 -8.72 -11.90
C ALA A 43 -11.56 -9.58 -11.28
N GLU A 44 -11.40 -10.84 -11.71
CA GLU A 44 -10.31 -11.71 -11.28
C GLU A 44 -8.95 -11.14 -11.68
N ASN A 45 -8.79 -10.70 -12.93
CA ASN A 45 -7.55 -10.10 -13.44
C ASN A 45 -7.20 -8.78 -12.74
N GLN A 46 -8.21 -8.01 -12.33
CA GLN A 46 -7.98 -6.73 -11.65
C GLN A 46 -7.77 -6.88 -10.14
N LEU A 47 -8.40 -7.85 -9.49
CA LEU A 47 -8.37 -7.98 -8.02
C LEU A 47 -7.42 -9.05 -7.50
N PHE A 48 -6.94 -9.97 -8.34
CA PHE A 48 -6.01 -11.01 -7.94
C PHE A 48 -4.77 -11.03 -8.84
N VAL A 49 -3.68 -11.51 -8.27
CA VAL A 49 -2.45 -11.79 -9.01
C VAL A 49 -1.99 -13.19 -8.70
N LYS A 50 -1.36 -13.82 -9.68
CA LYS A 50 -0.77 -15.14 -9.55
C LYS A 50 0.67 -14.99 -9.09
N ILE A 51 1.01 -15.60 -7.97
CA ILE A 51 2.40 -15.67 -7.49
C ILE A 51 2.85 -17.12 -7.59
N ALA A 52 3.98 -17.34 -8.24
CA ALA A 52 4.66 -18.63 -8.22
C ALA A 52 5.28 -18.83 -6.84
N LYS A 53 4.95 -19.92 -6.15
CA LYS A 53 5.73 -20.34 -4.99
C LYS A 53 7.14 -20.65 -5.46
N ASN A 54 8.14 -19.97 -4.91
CA ASN A 54 9.54 -20.28 -5.17
C ASN A 54 9.79 -21.73 -4.74
N ALA A 55 9.89 -22.61 -5.73
CA ALA A 55 10.28 -24.00 -5.54
C ALA A 55 11.76 -24.07 -5.21
N GLU A 56 12.11 -23.84 -3.94
CA GLU A 56 13.30 -24.46 -3.38
C GLU A 56 12.96 -25.91 -3.05
N VAL A 57 13.03 -26.77 -4.09
CA VAL A 57 13.42 -28.20 -4.07
C VAL A 57 13.08 -28.76 -5.45
N LYS A 58 14.10 -29.21 -6.17
CA LYS A 58 13.98 -29.94 -7.43
C LYS A 58 13.20 -31.24 -7.19
N GLY A 59 11.95 -31.27 -7.62
CA GLY A 59 11.13 -32.46 -7.72
C GLY A 59 10.28 -32.34 -8.98
N ASP A 60 10.49 -33.27 -9.90
CA ASP A 60 9.79 -33.39 -11.19
C ASP A 60 8.29 -33.61 -10.92
N SER A 61 7.51 -32.55 -10.89
CA SER A 61 6.05 -32.58 -10.90
C SER A 61 5.53 -31.31 -11.56
N GLU A 62 4.96 -31.51 -12.74
CA GLU A 62 4.39 -30.48 -13.63
C GLU A 62 3.07 -29.91 -13.09
N THR A 63 3.08 -29.43 -11.86
CA THR A 63 2.02 -28.59 -11.31
C THR A 63 2.69 -27.40 -10.64
N SER A 64 2.94 -26.34 -11.42
CA SER A 64 3.32 -25.05 -10.83
C SER A 64 2.20 -24.63 -9.89
N ASP A 65 2.42 -24.75 -8.58
CA ASP A 65 1.51 -24.27 -7.54
C ASP A 65 1.46 -22.73 -7.59
N GLU A 66 0.69 -22.20 -8.55
CA GLU A 66 0.34 -20.79 -8.64
C GLU A 66 -0.66 -20.46 -7.52
N GLU A 67 -0.28 -19.57 -6.60
CA GLU A 67 -1.19 -19.07 -5.58
C GLU A 67 -1.87 -17.78 -6.06
N PHE A 68 -3.19 -17.73 -5.98
CA PHE A 68 -3.96 -16.51 -6.24
C PHE A 68 -4.01 -15.66 -4.97
N VAL A 69 -3.37 -14.50 -4.99
CA VAL A 69 -3.39 -13.56 -3.86
C VAL A 69 -4.12 -12.27 -4.25
N PRO A 70 -4.78 -11.58 -3.29
CA PRO A 70 -5.36 -10.27 -3.54
C PRO A 70 -4.30 -9.27 -4.04
N ARG A 71 -4.60 -8.54 -5.10
CA ARG A 71 -3.70 -7.54 -5.70
C ARG A 71 -3.49 -6.32 -4.79
N TYR A 72 -4.51 -5.96 -4.02
CA TYR A 72 -4.47 -4.79 -3.16
C TYR A 72 -4.35 -5.21 -1.69
N ALA A 73 -3.46 -4.54 -0.97
CA ALA A 73 -3.23 -4.74 0.45
C ALA A 73 -3.17 -3.39 1.17
N PHE A 74 -3.40 -3.39 2.49
CA PHE A 74 -3.31 -2.19 3.31
C PHE A 74 -1.98 -2.14 4.05
N CYS A 75 -1.32 -0.97 4.04
CA CYS A 75 -0.13 -0.75 4.86
C CYS A 75 -0.54 -0.61 6.33
N LYS A 76 0.08 -1.38 7.23
CA LYS A 76 -0.22 -1.30 8.68
C LYS A 76 0.16 0.04 9.32
N ALA A 77 1.11 0.76 8.74
CA ALA A 77 1.63 2.01 9.31
C ALA A 77 0.86 3.25 8.81
N CYS A 78 0.46 3.27 7.54
CA CYS A 78 -0.25 4.42 6.95
C CYS A 78 -1.71 4.15 6.62
N GLU A 79 -2.19 2.92 6.81
CA GLU A 79 -3.57 2.47 6.56
C GLU A 79 -4.08 2.72 5.13
N LYS A 80 -3.16 2.96 4.19
CA LYS A 80 -3.49 3.15 2.77
C LYS A 80 -3.41 1.84 2.01
N GLU A 81 -4.34 1.67 1.09
CA GLU A 81 -4.34 0.61 0.11
C GLU A 81 -3.21 0.82 -0.90
N PHE A 82 -2.52 -0.25 -1.29
CA PHE A 82 -1.51 -0.26 -2.33
C PHE A 82 -1.59 -1.54 -3.17
N ASP A 83 -1.19 -1.43 -4.44
CA ASP A 83 -1.07 -2.56 -5.35
C ASP A 83 0.27 -3.28 -5.12
N ILE A 84 0.21 -4.55 -4.72
CA ILE A 84 1.38 -5.35 -4.37
C ILE A 84 2.33 -5.59 -5.54
N THR A 85 1.87 -5.50 -6.79
CA THR A 85 2.72 -5.71 -7.98
C THR A 85 3.56 -4.50 -8.33
N THR A 86 3.10 -3.30 -7.94
CA THR A 86 3.79 -2.04 -8.21
C THR A 86 4.48 -1.46 -6.99
N ASN A 87 4.17 -1.98 -5.80
CA ASN A 87 4.72 -1.48 -4.55
C ASN A 87 6.21 -1.83 -4.44
N THR A 88 7.04 -0.84 -4.72
CA THR A 88 8.48 -0.91 -4.53
C THR A 88 8.85 -0.52 -3.09
N GLU A 89 10.07 -0.85 -2.67
CA GLU A 89 10.63 -0.47 -1.35
C GLU A 89 10.54 1.04 -1.03
N LYS A 90 10.35 1.89 -2.05
CA LYS A 90 10.25 3.35 -1.94
C LYS A 90 8.81 3.89 -1.95
N SER A 91 7.81 3.03 -2.13
CA SER A 91 6.42 3.44 -2.36
C SER A 91 5.68 3.86 -1.08
N CYS A 92 6.14 3.46 0.12
CA CYS A 92 5.59 3.91 1.39
C CYS A 92 6.54 4.88 2.12
N ARG A 93 6.02 6.08 2.44
CA ARG A 93 6.74 7.21 3.05
C ARG A 93 6.98 7.14 4.57
N TYR A 94 6.58 6.05 5.25
CA TYR A 94 7.08 5.76 6.61
C TYR A 94 8.56 5.28 6.59
N HIS A 95 9.16 5.20 5.41
CA HIS A 95 10.60 5.28 5.22
C HIS A 95 10.96 6.64 4.61
N PRO A 96 11.38 7.64 5.42
CA PRO A 96 12.10 8.76 4.87
C PRO A 96 13.44 8.26 4.32
N SER A 97 13.62 8.31 3.01
CA SER A 97 14.96 8.31 2.41
C SER A 97 15.63 9.63 2.71
N PRO A 98 16.92 9.60 3.07
CA PRO A 98 17.34 9.44 4.47
C PRO A 98 16.71 10.50 5.37
N ALA A 99 16.57 10.21 6.67
CA ALA A 99 16.51 11.28 7.66
C ALA A 99 17.75 12.15 7.42
N GLU A 100 17.57 13.33 6.80
CA GLU A 100 18.54 14.39 7.05
C GLU A 100 18.56 14.50 8.57
N PRO A 101 19.73 14.32 9.23
CA PRO A 101 19.82 14.77 10.60
C PRO A 101 19.44 16.25 10.52
N THR A 102 18.22 16.60 10.94
CA THR A 102 17.87 17.97 11.28
C THR A 102 18.94 18.35 12.26
N GLY A 103 19.91 19.14 11.79
CA GLY A 103 21.23 19.37 12.39
C GLY A 103 21.17 20.18 13.69
N GLU A 104 20.16 19.89 14.49
CA GLU A 104 19.69 20.59 15.67
C GLU A 104 20.03 19.78 16.93
N GLU A 105 20.38 18.49 16.82
CA GLU A 105 20.63 17.60 17.97
C GLU A 105 22.01 16.92 17.98
N LEU A 106 22.98 17.40 17.19
CA LEU A 106 24.32 16.78 17.16
C LEU A 106 25.41 17.51 17.95
N TRP A 107 25.11 18.65 18.58
CA TRP A 107 26.11 19.42 19.35
C TRP A 107 25.51 20.23 20.51
N GLU A 108 24.58 19.66 21.29
CA GLU A 108 24.54 20.11 22.69
C GLU A 108 25.61 19.34 23.44
N ASP A 109 26.80 19.94 23.45
CA ASP A 109 27.87 19.61 24.35
C ASP A 109 27.33 19.84 25.77
N ASN A 110 26.70 18.81 26.36
CA ASN A 110 26.31 18.80 27.77
C ASN A 110 27.58 18.74 28.64
N TYR A 111 28.38 19.79 28.63
CA TYR A 111 29.45 20.09 29.59
C TYR A 111 28.85 20.83 30.80
N GLY A 112 27.76 20.29 31.34
CA GLY A 112 26.85 21.04 32.18
C GLY A 112 26.68 20.57 33.62
N GLU A 113 27.05 19.34 34.00
CA GLU A 113 26.85 18.90 35.39
C GLU A 113 27.73 17.69 35.75
N PHE A 114 28.99 17.96 36.06
CA PHE A 114 29.81 17.07 36.88
C PHE A 114 29.88 17.72 38.27
N GLU A 115 29.01 17.27 39.19
CA GLU A 115 29.20 17.56 40.60
C GLU A 115 30.50 16.86 41.05
N VAL A 116 31.59 17.62 41.08
CA VAL A 116 32.79 17.24 41.83
C VAL A 116 32.49 17.42 43.31
N ASP A 117 32.15 16.33 44.00
CA ASP A 117 32.26 16.28 45.45
C ASP A 117 33.74 16.45 45.84
N LEU A 118 34.13 17.70 46.14
CA LEU A 118 35.40 18.02 46.79
C LEU A 118 35.29 17.67 48.29
N PRO A 119 36.18 16.84 48.85
CA PRO A 119 36.15 16.58 50.29
C PRO A 119 36.64 17.81 51.06
N GLU A 120 35.79 18.36 51.93
CA GLU A 120 36.21 19.34 52.94
C GLU A 120 37.16 18.69 53.96
N TYR A 121 38.37 19.22 54.05
CA TYR A 121 39.31 18.95 55.15
C TYR A 121 39.02 19.94 56.28
N HIS A 122 38.63 19.45 57.46
CA HIS A 122 38.90 20.11 58.74
C HIS A 122 38.92 19.11 59.90
#